data_AF-A0A4S2A906-F1
#
_entry.id   AF-A0A4S2A906-F1
#
_cell.length_a   1.000
_cell.length_b   1.000
_cell.length_c   1.000
_cell.angle_alpha   90.00
_cell.angle_beta   90.00
_cell.angle_gamma   90.00
#
_symmetry.space_group_name_H-M   'P 1'
#
loop_
_entity.id
_entity.type
_entity.pdbx_description
1 polymer ?
#
loop_
_entity_poly.entity_id
_entity_poly.type
_entity_poly.pdbx_seq_one_letter_code
_entity_poly.pdbx_strand_id
1 'polypeptide(L)'
;MGNSAFNREHRLTAEEAQKLLSEKGRQLEGIQHKMRLLYHELEELDDSDDLLKAAAIPARPASGVSGGGRHTDNLDVLERYYRQRQERGMEIREQMWRLSEQEEDIRRLWGCFLALQEPYYGILEGLYVDKRLYADVEKSWGYSHSVFEKTRKEGLRLLADMFNSSYTSVELIRMGGLQGTGKKKAGHGKAKQTKGCQGQMELPLGQIQEKDKED
;
A
#
# COMPACT_ATOMS: atom_id res chain seq x y z
N MET A 1 6.74 -5.01 -24.77
CA MET A 1 6.76 -4.55 -23.37
C MET A 1 5.98 -5.58 -22.57
N GLY A 2 6.68 -6.50 -21.92
CA GLY A 2 6.05 -7.63 -21.24
C GLY A 2 5.33 -7.16 -19.99
N ASN A 3 4.07 -7.55 -19.84
CA ASN A 3 3.38 -7.50 -18.55
C ASN A 3 4.18 -8.38 -17.59
N SER A 4 4.96 -7.74 -16.72
CA SER A 4 5.50 -8.38 -15.53
C SER A 4 4.29 -8.86 -14.73
N ALA A 5 4.01 -10.16 -14.83
CA ALA A 5 3.06 -10.79 -13.93
C ALA A 5 3.60 -10.56 -12.52
N PHE A 6 2.99 -9.62 -11.79
CA PHE A 6 3.24 -9.37 -10.38
C PHE A 6 3.03 -10.69 -9.64
N ASN A 7 4.11 -11.45 -9.45
CA ASN A 7 4.07 -12.74 -8.80
C ASN A 7 4.06 -12.47 -7.29
N ARG A 8 2.89 -12.08 -6.77
CA ARG A 8 2.70 -11.86 -5.34
C ARG A 8 2.63 -13.23 -4.66
N GLU A 9 3.68 -13.59 -3.94
CA GLU A 9 3.70 -14.83 -3.15
C GLU A 9 2.66 -14.80 -2.03
N HIS A 10 2.23 -13.61 -1.59
CA HIS A 10 1.19 -13.43 -0.58
C HIS A 10 -0.19 -13.19 -1.21
N ARG A 11 -1.16 -14.01 -0.82
CA ARG A 11 -2.58 -13.81 -1.16
C ARG A 11 -3.28 -13.07 -0.02
N LEU A 12 -3.93 -11.96 -0.35
CA LEU A 12 -4.68 -11.17 0.61
C LEU A 12 -5.98 -11.89 1.03
N THR A 13 -6.23 -11.95 2.33
CA THR A 13 -7.50 -12.46 2.89
C THR A 13 -8.52 -11.35 3.12
N ALA A 14 -9.79 -11.71 3.33
CA ALA A 14 -10.85 -10.75 3.64
C ALA A 14 -10.61 -9.99 4.96
N GLU A 15 -10.04 -10.66 5.96
CA GLU A 15 -9.70 -10.06 7.26
C GLU A 15 -8.54 -9.06 7.13
N GLU A 16 -7.52 -9.42 6.35
CA GLU A 16 -6.41 -8.51 6.03
C GLU A 16 -6.92 -7.30 5.23
N ALA A 17 -7.79 -7.51 4.24
CA ALA A 17 -8.40 -6.43 3.47
C ALA A 17 -9.16 -5.45 4.37
N GLN A 18 -9.95 -5.96 5.31
CA GLN A 18 -10.65 -5.13 6.32
C GLN A 18 -9.65 -4.31 7.15
N LYS A 19 -8.57 -4.94 7.64
CA LYS A 19 -7.56 -4.27 8.46
C LYS A 19 -6.82 -3.18 7.69
N LEU A 20 -6.38 -3.49 6.47
CA LEU A 20 -5.68 -2.55 5.59
C LEU A 20 -6.57 -1.36 5.21
N LEU A 21 -7.83 -1.60 4.85
CA LEU A 21 -8.80 -0.52 4.65
C LEU A 21 -8.93 0.37 5.89
N SER A 22 -9.02 -0.28 7.05
CA SER A 22 -9.25 0.37 8.31
C SER A 22 -8.09 1.25 8.79
N GLU A 23 -6.87 0.92 8.40
CA GLU A 23 -5.64 1.54 8.92
C GLU A 23 -4.81 2.22 7.83
N LYS A 24 -5.35 2.35 6.61
CA LYS A 24 -4.64 2.87 5.41
C LYS A 24 -3.78 4.09 5.72
N GLY A 25 -4.37 5.15 6.30
CA GLY A 25 -3.66 6.40 6.59
C GLY A 25 -2.45 6.18 7.50
N ARG A 26 -2.70 5.56 8.66
CA ARG A 26 -1.67 5.23 9.65
C ARG A 26 -0.54 4.37 9.07
N GLN A 27 -0.87 3.39 8.23
CA GLN A 27 0.13 2.52 7.62
C GLN A 27 0.99 3.25 6.58
N LEU A 28 0.38 4.07 5.71
CA LEU A 28 1.11 4.86 4.72
C LEU A 28 2.03 5.89 5.39
N GLU A 29 1.54 6.60 6.41
CA GLU A 29 2.35 7.52 7.20
C GLU A 29 3.53 6.80 7.88
N GLY A 30 3.27 5.61 8.44
CA GLY A 30 4.31 4.78 9.05
C GLY A 30 5.37 4.32 8.05
N ILE A 31 4.98 3.96 6.82
CA ILE A 31 5.91 3.60 5.74
C ILE A 31 6.74 4.82 5.33
N GLN A 32 6.11 5.96 5.10
CA GLN A 32 6.81 7.20 4.72
C GLN A 32 7.80 7.66 5.78
N HIS A 33 7.43 7.55 7.06
CA HIS A 33 8.33 7.85 8.16
C HIS A 33 9.55 6.93 8.17
N LYS A 34 9.34 5.61 8.06
CA LYS A 34 10.45 4.64 8.00
C LYS A 34 11.34 4.84 6.78
N MET A 35 10.76 5.10 5.61
CA MET A 35 11.51 5.45 4.40
C MET A 35 12.43 6.64 4.66
N ARG A 36 11.91 7.72 5.26
CA ARG A 36 12.72 8.91 5.58
C ARG A 36 13.91 8.59 6.50
N LEU A 37 13.69 7.75 7.53
CA LEU A 37 14.76 7.32 8.43
C LEU A 37 15.85 6.54 7.66
N LEU A 38 15.44 5.64 6.77
CA LEU A 38 16.38 4.83 5.97
C LEU A 38 17.14 5.66 4.94
N TYR A 39 16.50 6.65 4.32
CA TYR A 39 17.19 7.60 3.44
C TYR A 39 18.26 8.40 4.20
N HIS A 40 17.92 8.93 5.39
CA HIS A 40 18.86 9.66 6.22
C HIS A 40 20.04 8.78 6.65
N GLU A 41 19.78 7.54 7.07
CA GLU A 41 20.84 6.60 7.42
C GLU A 41 21.73 6.28 6.20
N LEU A 42 21.15 6.15 5.02
CA LEU A 42 21.93 5.92 3.79
C LEU A 42 22.81 7.13 3.43
N GLU A 43 22.33 8.35 3.61
CA GLU A 43 23.12 9.59 3.42
C GLU A 43 24.29 9.68 4.41
N GLU A 44 24.07 9.33 5.69
CA GLU A 44 25.14 9.24 6.69
C GLU A 44 26.19 8.18 6.32
N LEU A 45 25.79 7.12 5.59
CA LEU A 45 26.72 6.12 5.03
C LEU A 45 27.48 6.61 3.79
N ASP A 46 27.21 7.78 3.25
CA ASP A 46 28.01 8.37 2.17
C ASP A 46 28.93 9.51 2.66
N ASP A 47 28.82 9.90 3.94
CA ASP A 47 29.66 10.96 4.54
C ASP A 47 31.16 10.56 4.67
N SER A 48 32.02 11.40 4.08
CA SER A 48 33.46 11.16 3.94
C SER A 48 34.28 11.36 5.23
N ASP A 49 33.76 12.05 6.23
CA ASP A 49 34.48 12.37 7.47
C ASP A 49 34.73 11.14 8.36
N ASP A 50 33.96 10.07 8.20
CA ASP A 50 34.15 8.83 8.95
C ASP A 50 35.37 8.02 8.45
N LEU A 51 35.79 8.22 7.20
CA LEU A 51 37.02 7.62 6.67
C LEU A 51 38.25 8.09 7.45
N LEU A 52 38.30 9.39 7.79
CA LEU A 52 39.39 9.98 8.55
C LEU A 52 39.41 9.43 9.99
N LYS A 53 38.24 9.21 10.60
CA LYS A 53 38.11 8.58 11.91
C LYS A 53 38.56 7.11 11.89
N ALA A 54 38.19 6.36 10.86
CA ALA A 54 38.58 4.95 10.71
C ALA A 54 40.10 4.79 10.50
N ALA A 55 40.71 5.68 9.69
CA ALA A 55 42.16 5.71 9.48
C ALA A 55 42.95 6.19 10.71
N ALA A 56 42.32 6.95 11.61
CA ALA A 56 42.92 7.44 12.84
C ALA A 56 42.86 6.44 14.02
N ILE A 57 42.29 5.24 13.84
CA ILE A 57 42.29 4.19 14.87
C ILE A 57 43.73 3.73 15.07
N PRO A 58 44.36 3.99 16.23
CA PRO A 58 45.76 3.64 16.43
C PRO A 58 45.91 2.11 16.44
N ALA A 59 46.84 1.58 15.65
CA ALA A 59 47.34 0.22 15.84
C ALA A 59 47.77 0.07 17.31
N ARG A 60 47.21 -0.92 18.01
CA ARG A 60 47.47 -1.15 19.44
C ARG A 60 48.99 -1.08 19.71
N PRO A 61 49.44 -0.39 20.78
CA PRO A 61 50.85 -0.36 21.11
C PRO A 61 51.32 -1.79 21.38
N ALA A 62 52.39 -2.20 20.71
CA ALA A 62 53.07 -3.48 20.91
C ALA A 62 53.67 -3.54 22.33
N SER A 63 52.83 -3.80 23.32
CA SER A 63 53.24 -4.14 24.67
C SER A 63 53.59 -5.63 24.70
N GLY A 64 54.88 -5.89 24.54
CA GLY A 64 55.56 -7.19 24.45
C GLY A 64 54.84 -8.42 24.98
N VAL A 65 54.47 -9.32 24.07
CA VAL A 65 54.51 -10.78 24.26
C VAL A 65 54.91 -11.41 22.93
N SER A 66 55.98 -12.19 22.99
CA SER A 66 56.49 -13.11 21.96
C SER A 66 55.38 -14.05 21.45
N GLY A 67 55.21 -14.15 20.13
CA GLY A 67 54.38 -15.17 19.49
C GLY A 67 53.86 -14.70 18.14
N GLY A 68 54.15 -15.45 17.07
CA GLY A 68 53.82 -15.15 15.67
C GLY A 68 52.31 -15.08 15.40
N GLY A 69 51.68 -13.98 15.82
CA GLY A 69 50.30 -13.62 15.51
C GLY A 69 50.29 -12.56 14.41
N ARG A 70 49.51 -12.81 13.36
CA ARG A 70 49.32 -11.93 12.20
C ARG A 70 49.04 -10.49 12.67
N HIS A 71 49.96 -9.57 12.40
CA HIS A 71 49.80 -8.16 12.70
C HIS A 71 48.57 -7.68 11.90
N THR A 72 47.59 -7.08 12.58
CA THR A 72 46.42 -6.50 11.89
C THR A 72 46.89 -5.20 11.29
N ASP A 73 47.13 -5.20 9.99
CA ASP A 73 47.57 -4.00 9.27
C ASP A 73 46.42 -2.99 9.22
N ASN A 74 46.72 -1.69 9.26
CA ASN A 74 45.70 -0.63 9.19
C ASN A 74 44.83 -0.75 7.90
N LEU A 75 45.36 -1.41 6.87
CA LEU A 75 44.63 -1.75 5.65
C LEU A 75 43.50 -2.77 5.90
N ASP A 76 43.74 -3.79 6.74
CA ASP A 76 42.70 -4.79 7.11
C ASP A 76 41.54 -4.12 7.86
N VAL A 77 41.85 -3.11 8.69
CA VAL A 77 40.83 -2.33 9.43
C VAL A 77 39.98 -1.51 8.47
N LEU A 78 40.64 -0.85 7.51
CA LEU A 78 39.97 -0.03 6.51
C LEU A 78 39.10 -0.89 5.55
N GLU A 79 39.61 -2.03 5.11
CA GLU A 79 38.86 -2.96 4.26
C GLU A 79 37.60 -3.48 4.97
N ARG A 80 37.73 -3.85 6.25
CA ARG A 80 36.58 -4.27 7.06
C ARG A 80 35.54 -3.16 7.20
N TYR A 81 35.99 -1.92 7.42
CA TYR A 81 35.10 -0.76 7.52
C TYR A 81 34.29 -0.55 6.24
N TYR A 82 34.94 -0.54 5.07
CA TYR A 82 34.24 -0.40 3.79
C TYR A 82 33.28 -1.54 3.52
N ARG A 83 33.68 -2.78 3.81
CA ARG A 83 32.82 -3.95 3.65
C ARG A 83 31.56 -3.83 4.52
N GLN A 84 31.71 -3.48 5.80
CA GLN A 84 30.57 -3.33 6.70
C GLN A 84 29.62 -2.21 6.25
N ARG A 85 30.18 -1.09 5.75
CA ARG A 85 29.39 0.04 5.22
C ARG A 85 28.61 -0.35 3.97
N GLN A 86 29.25 -1.12 3.08
CA GLN A 86 28.61 -1.66 1.88
C GLN A 86 27.49 -2.65 2.25
N GLU A 87 27.76 -3.59 3.16
CA GLU A 87 26.77 -4.55 3.65
C GLU A 87 25.56 -3.83 4.26
N ARG A 88 25.80 -2.83 5.10
CA ARG A 88 24.73 -2.00 5.69
C ARG A 88 23.92 -1.26 4.63
N GLY A 89 24.58 -0.67 3.63
CA GLY A 89 23.90 0.00 2.52
C GLY A 89 23.01 -0.96 1.70
N MET A 90 23.43 -2.21 1.53
CA MET A 90 22.59 -3.24 0.89
C MET A 90 21.37 -3.59 1.76
N GLU A 91 21.55 -3.76 3.07
CA GLU A 91 20.44 -4.03 4.01
C GLU A 91 19.40 -2.92 4.00
N ILE A 92 19.83 -1.65 4.01
CA ILE A 92 18.93 -0.50 4.00
C ILE A 92 18.11 -0.48 2.71
N ARG A 93 18.75 -0.69 1.55
CA ARG A 93 18.04 -0.73 0.24
C ARG A 93 17.02 -1.86 0.18
N GLU A 94 17.33 -3.03 0.73
CA GLU A 94 16.39 -4.15 0.85
C GLU A 94 15.19 -3.79 1.75
N GLN A 95 15.42 -3.10 2.87
CA GLN A 95 14.34 -2.62 3.73
C GLN A 95 13.44 -1.61 3.03
N MET A 96 14.04 -0.67 2.28
CA MET A 96 13.30 0.31 1.47
C MET A 96 12.49 -0.34 0.35
N TRP A 97 13.03 -1.37 -0.29
CA TRP A 97 12.32 -2.16 -1.30
C TRP A 97 11.07 -2.79 -0.70
N ARG A 98 11.18 -3.49 0.43
CA ARG A 98 10.04 -4.10 1.12
C ARG A 98 8.99 -3.10 1.57
N LEU A 99 9.41 -1.92 2.03
CA LEU A 99 8.49 -0.83 2.38
C LEU A 99 7.74 -0.32 1.15
N SER A 100 8.40 -0.24 0.00
CA SER A 100 7.79 0.15 -1.27
C SER A 100 6.75 -0.87 -1.73
N GLU A 101 7.05 -2.17 -1.62
CA GLU A 101 6.08 -3.24 -1.92
C GLU A 101 4.84 -3.16 -1.00
N GLN A 102 5.04 -2.92 0.30
CA GLN A 102 3.94 -2.70 1.24
C GLN A 102 3.08 -1.49 0.87
N GLU A 103 3.72 -0.40 0.43
CA GLU A 103 3.02 0.81 -0.01
C GLU A 103 2.18 0.54 -1.27
N GLU A 104 2.75 -0.18 -2.24
CA GLU A 104 2.05 -0.61 -3.45
C GLU A 104 0.85 -1.51 -3.15
N ASP A 105 0.97 -2.42 -2.18
CA ASP A 105 -0.15 -3.25 -1.73
C ASP A 105 -1.30 -2.42 -1.15
N ILE A 106 -1.00 -1.47 -0.28
CA ILE A 106 -2.02 -0.58 0.28
C ILE A 106 -2.69 0.24 -0.82
N ARG A 107 -1.90 0.83 -1.74
CA ARG A 107 -2.42 1.60 -2.88
C ARG A 107 -3.29 0.75 -3.79
N ARG A 108 -2.87 -0.48 -4.07
CA ARG A 108 -3.62 -1.40 -4.92
C ARG A 108 -4.93 -1.83 -4.29
N LEU A 109 -4.92 -2.18 -3.01
CA LEU A 109 -6.16 -2.48 -2.28
C LEU A 109 -7.12 -1.29 -2.32
N TRP A 110 -6.60 -0.09 -2.13
CA TRP A 110 -7.39 1.13 -2.23
C TRP A 110 -8.00 1.33 -3.63
N GLY A 111 -7.22 1.08 -4.68
CA GLY A 111 -7.74 1.10 -6.06
C GLY A 111 -8.84 0.05 -6.30
N CYS A 112 -8.69 -1.15 -5.74
CA CYS A 112 -9.73 -2.18 -5.80
C CYS A 112 -10.99 -1.76 -5.03
N PHE A 113 -10.82 -1.11 -3.88
CA PHE A 113 -11.93 -0.58 -3.08
C PHE A 113 -12.72 0.49 -3.83
N LEU A 114 -12.04 1.45 -4.47
CA LEU A 114 -12.69 2.47 -5.29
C LEU A 114 -13.39 1.90 -6.54
N ALA A 115 -13.02 0.69 -6.97
CA ALA A 115 -13.65 0.00 -8.09
C ALA A 115 -14.89 -0.82 -7.67
N LEU A 116 -15.16 -0.98 -6.37
CA LEU A 116 -16.36 -1.67 -5.90
C LEU A 116 -17.62 -0.92 -6.32
N GLN A 117 -18.64 -1.67 -6.70
CA GLN A 117 -19.97 -1.10 -6.94
C GLN A 117 -20.79 -1.06 -5.65
N GLU A 118 -21.84 -0.25 -5.66
CA GLU A 118 -22.86 -0.31 -4.62
C GLU A 118 -23.62 -1.65 -4.67
N PRO A 119 -24.05 -2.18 -3.51
CA PRO A 119 -23.96 -1.60 -2.16
C PRO A 119 -22.62 -1.87 -1.44
N TYR A 120 -21.69 -2.61 -2.05
CA TYR A 120 -20.46 -3.04 -1.39
C TYR A 120 -19.55 -1.86 -1.03
N TYR A 121 -19.40 -0.90 -1.96
CA TYR A 121 -18.61 0.31 -1.73
C TYR A 121 -19.10 1.07 -0.48
N GLY A 122 -20.35 1.53 -0.47
CA GLY A 122 -20.83 2.41 0.60
C GLY A 122 -20.97 1.71 1.96
N ILE A 123 -21.22 0.40 2.00
CA ILE A 123 -21.19 -0.38 3.25
C ILE A 123 -19.77 -0.42 3.82
N LEU A 124 -18.77 -0.76 3.00
CA LEU A 124 -17.38 -0.86 3.47
C LEU A 124 -16.78 0.51 3.78
N GLU A 125 -17.12 1.54 3.00
CA GLU A 125 -16.75 2.93 3.27
C GLU A 125 -17.25 3.36 4.66
N GLY A 126 -18.55 3.22 4.93
CA GLY A 126 -19.15 3.62 6.20
C GLY A 126 -18.54 2.91 7.41
N LEU A 127 -18.28 1.61 7.30
CA LEU A 127 -17.76 0.81 8.40
C LEU A 127 -16.25 1.00 8.61
N TYR A 128 -15.46 0.95 7.54
CA TYR A 128 -14.02 0.79 7.64
C TYR A 128 -13.23 2.05 7.31
N VAL A 129 -13.77 2.95 6.51
CA VAL A 129 -13.12 4.23 6.17
C VAL A 129 -13.63 5.32 7.10
N ASP A 130 -14.94 5.55 7.13
CA ASP A 130 -15.57 6.60 7.95
C ASP A 130 -15.63 6.24 9.45
N LYS A 131 -15.45 4.96 9.79
CA LYS A 131 -15.54 4.43 11.16
C LYS A 131 -16.89 4.72 11.83
N ARG A 132 -17.99 4.75 11.05
CA ARG A 132 -19.33 4.93 11.61
C ARG A 132 -19.75 3.70 12.41
N LEU A 133 -20.65 3.92 13.36
CA LEU A 133 -21.22 2.83 14.16
C LEU A 133 -21.94 1.84 13.25
N TYR A 134 -21.72 0.55 13.52
CA TYR A 134 -22.29 -0.53 12.72
C TYR A 134 -23.81 -0.40 12.55
N ALA A 135 -24.52 -0.14 13.66
CA ALA A 135 -25.97 -0.01 13.68
C ALA A 135 -26.48 1.16 12.82
N ASP A 136 -25.72 2.26 12.74
CA ASP A 136 -26.11 3.44 11.95
C ASP A 136 -25.96 3.16 10.45
N VAL A 137 -24.84 2.53 10.07
CA VAL A 137 -24.63 2.13 8.67
C VAL A 137 -25.68 1.10 8.27
N GLU A 138 -25.89 0.05 9.05
CA GLU A 138 -26.91 -0.96 8.80
C GLU A 138 -28.32 -0.36 8.60
N LYS A 139 -28.72 0.55 9.49
CA LYS A 139 -30.01 1.23 9.42
C LYS A 139 -30.17 2.09 8.17
N SER A 140 -29.09 2.74 7.71
CA SER A 140 -29.11 3.59 6.50
C SER A 140 -29.43 2.83 5.22
N TRP A 141 -29.08 1.55 5.14
CA TRP A 141 -29.33 0.70 3.97
C TRP A 141 -30.71 0.02 3.99
N GLY A 142 -31.42 0.03 5.12
CA GLY A 142 -32.75 -0.56 5.25
C GLY A 142 -32.82 -2.07 5.05
N TYR A 143 -31.68 -2.76 5.14
CA TYR A 143 -31.59 -4.22 5.03
C TYR A 143 -31.94 -4.89 6.35
N SER A 144 -32.36 -6.15 6.29
CA SER A 144 -32.34 -7.00 7.48
C SER A 144 -30.90 -7.32 7.86
N HIS A 145 -30.66 -7.60 9.14
CA HIS A 145 -29.33 -7.88 9.66
C HIS A 145 -28.58 -8.96 8.89
N SER A 146 -29.26 -10.06 8.58
CA SER A 146 -28.69 -11.17 7.82
C SER A 146 -28.27 -10.76 6.40
N VAL A 147 -29.07 -9.93 5.73
CA VAL A 147 -28.75 -9.45 4.38
C VAL A 147 -27.56 -8.49 4.43
N PHE A 148 -27.56 -7.54 5.37
CA PHE A 148 -26.45 -6.60 5.54
C PHE A 148 -25.13 -7.31 5.84
N GLU A 149 -25.13 -8.25 6.79
CA GLU A 149 -23.96 -9.07 7.12
C GLU A 149 -23.43 -9.86 5.92
N LYS A 150 -24.34 -10.48 5.16
CA LYS A 150 -23.97 -11.23 3.96
C LYS A 150 -23.34 -10.32 2.91
N THR A 151 -23.97 -9.18 2.61
CA THR A 151 -23.46 -8.19 1.65
C THR A 151 -22.10 -7.64 2.07
N ARG A 152 -21.90 -7.32 3.36
CA ARG A 152 -20.60 -6.87 3.89
C ARG A 152 -19.50 -7.92 3.66
N LYS A 153 -19.77 -9.18 4.01
CA LYS A 153 -18.81 -10.28 3.83
C LYS A 153 -18.49 -10.53 2.36
N GLU A 154 -19.50 -10.46 1.49
CA GLU A 154 -19.32 -10.55 0.04
C GLU A 154 -18.45 -9.43 -0.51
N GLY A 155 -18.65 -8.19 -0.04
CA GLY A 155 -17.83 -7.04 -0.43
C GLY A 155 -16.35 -7.22 -0.08
N LEU A 156 -16.05 -7.66 1.17
CA LEU A 156 -14.68 -7.94 1.59
C LEU A 156 -14.04 -9.08 0.79
N ARG A 157 -14.80 -10.13 0.47
CA ARG A 157 -14.32 -11.23 -0.37
C ARG A 157 -14.01 -10.75 -1.78
N LEU A 158 -14.92 -9.99 -2.40
CA LEU A 158 -14.72 -9.43 -3.73
C LEU A 158 -13.49 -8.53 -3.78
N LEU A 159 -13.29 -7.72 -2.74
CA LEU A 159 -12.11 -6.88 -2.61
C LEU A 159 -10.81 -7.70 -2.57
N ALA A 160 -10.78 -8.76 -1.77
CA ALA A 160 -9.65 -9.68 -1.71
C ALA A 160 -9.42 -10.41 -3.05
N ASP A 161 -10.49 -10.83 -3.74
CA ASP A 161 -10.41 -11.48 -5.04
C ASP A 161 -9.86 -10.53 -6.12
N MET A 162 -10.32 -9.28 -6.16
CA MET A 162 -9.79 -8.24 -7.04
C MET A 162 -8.31 -7.97 -6.76
N PHE A 163 -7.93 -7.88 -5.48
CA PHE A 163 -6.53 -7.78 -5.09
C PHE A 163 -5.73 -9.03 -5.47
N ASN A 164 -6.30 -10.23 -5.46
CA ASN A 164 -5.52 -11.40 -5.89
C ASN A 164 -5.50 -11.60 -7.41
N SER A 165 -6.22 -10.76 -8.17
CA SER A 165 -6.29 -10.86 -9.63
C SER A 165 -5.07 -10.25 -10.34
N SER A 166 -4.85 -10.63 -11.60
CA SER A 166 -3.80 -10.06 -12.45
C SER A 166 -4.14 -8.68 -13.01
N TYR A 167 -5.36 -8.18 -12.79
CA TYR A 167 -5.79 -6.89 -13.29
C TYR A 167 -5.14 -5.75 -12.50
N THR A 168 -4.75 -4.70 -13.22
CA THR A 168 -4.32 -3.44 -12.62
C THR A 168 -5.51 -2.71 -12.01
N SER A 169 -5.27 -1.84 -11.02
CA SER A 169 -6.35 -1.02 -10.43
C SER A 169 -7.08 -0.18 -11.48
N VAL A 170 -6.37 0.31 -12.51
CA VAL A 170 -6.98 1.09 -13.60
C VAL A 170 -7.89 0.22 -14.47
N GLU A 171 -7.49 -1.00 -14.80
CA GLU A 171 -8.34 -1.95 -15.53
C GLU A 171 -9.56 -2.35 -14.71
N LEU A 172 -9.41 -2.57 -13.40
CA LEU A 172 -10.52 -2.87 -12.50
C LEU A 172 -11.54 -1.72 -12.45
N ILE A 173 -11.09 -0.47 -12.34
CA ILE A 173 -11.96 0.72 -12.37
C ILE A 173 -12.71 0.80 -13.71
N ARG A 174 -12.01 0.56 -14.84
CA ARG A 174 -12.62 0.57 -16.18
C ARG A 174 -13.65 -0.54 -16.38
N MET A 175 -13.38 -1.74 -15.87
CA MET A 175 -14.31 -2.88 -15.94
C MET A 175 -15.51 -2.71 -14.99
N GLY A 176 -15.29 -2.13 -13.81
CA GLY A 176 -16.34 -1.80 -12.84
C GLY A 176 -17.40 -0.86 -13.42
N GLY A 177 -17.03 0.02 -14.36
CA GLY A 177 -17.96 0.89 -15.10
C GLY A 177 -18.75 0.21 -16.23
N LEU A 178 -18.40 -1.02 -16.64
CA LEU A 178 -18.98 -1.69 -17.82
C LEU A 178 -19.96 -2.84 -17.51
N GLN A 179 -20.07 -3.29 -16.25
CA GLN A 179 -21.01 -4.36 -15.89
C GLN A 179 -22.47 -3.90 -15.66
N GLY A 180 -22.84 -2.74 -16.22
CA GLY A 180 -24.19 -2.17 -16.20
C GLY A 180 -25.14 -2.67 -17.31
N THR A 181 -24.72 -3.58 -18.21
CA THR A 181 -25.63 -4.15 -19.21
C THR A 181 -25.95 -5.61 -18.89
N GLY A 182 -26.80 -5.81 -17.89
CA GLY A 182 -27.44 -7.09 -17.67
C GLY A 182 -28.18 -7.52 -18.95
N LYS A 183 -27.79 -8.67 -19.51
CA LYS A 183 -28.64 -9.41 -20.45
C LYS A 183 -29.96 -9.70 -19.73
N LYS A 184 -31.01 -8.93 -20.04
CA LYS A 184 -32.38 -9.25 -19.67
C LYS A 184 -32.74 -10.60 -20.31
N LYS A 185 -32.74 -11.69 -19.52
CA LYS A 185 -33.54 -12.85 -19.85
C LYS A 185 -35.01 -12.46 -19.63
N ALA A 186 -35.79 -12.50 -20.71
CA ALA A 186 -37.22 -12.25 -20.68
C ALA A 186 -37.90 -13.31 -19.81
N GLY A 187 -38.29 -12.91 -18.59
CA GLY A 187 -39.12 -13.68 -17.68
C GLY A 187 -40.42 -12.93 -17.44
N HIS A 188 -41.50 -13.49 -17.93
CA HIS A 188 -42.87 -12.98 -17.82
C HIS A 188 -43.32 -13.03 -16.35
N GLY A 189 -43.68 -11.88 -15.76
CA GLY A 189 -44.22 -11.83 -14.40
C GLY A 189 -44.63 -10.42 -13.99
N LYS A 190 -45.91 -10.23 -13.69
CA LYS A 190 -46.56 -8.93 -13.43
C LYS A 190 -46.21 -8.33 -12.06
N ALA A 191 -46.05 -7.00 -12.08
CA ALA A 191 -46.41 -5.97 -11.09
C ALA A 191 -45.77 -5.97 -9.68
N LYS A 192 -45.05 -4.89 -9.36
CA LYS A 192 -45.57 -3.78 -8.53
C LYS A 192 -44.64 -2.56 -8.55
N GLN A 193 -45.25 -1.41 -8.81
CA GLN A 193 -44.65 -0.09 -8.85
C GLN A 193 -44.41 0.40 -7.41
N THR A 194 -43.15 0.64 -7.03
CA THR A 194 -42.80 1.46 -5.87
C THR A 194 -41.84 2.55 -6.31
N LYS A 195 -42.11 3.77 -5.84
CA LYS A 195 -41.57 5.03 -6.32
C LYS A 195 -40.09 5.15 -5.96
N GLY A 196 -39.26 5.47 -6.95
CA GLY A 196 -37.83 5.72 -6.78
C GLY A 196 -37.56 7.07 -6.12
N CYS A 197 -36.64 7.07 -5.16
CA CYS A 197 -35.92 8.28 -4.76
C CYS A 197 -34.72 8.41 -5.70
N GLN A 198 -34.84 9.26 -6.73
CA GLN A 198 -33.71 9.72 -7.51
C GLN A 198 -33.04 10.87 -6.74
N GLY A 199 -31.94 10.56 -6.05
CA GLY A 199 -30.95 11.56 -5.65
C GLY A 199 -29.82 11.51 -6.66
N GLN A 200 -29.83 12.42 -7.63
CA GLN A 200 -28.68 12.67 -8.51
C GLN A 200 -27.62 13.39 -7.67
N MET A 201 -26.48 12.74 -7.38
CA MET A 201 -25.26 13.47 -7.10
C MET A 201 -24.53 13.65 -8.42
N GLU A 202 -24.74 14.81 -9.04
CA GLU A 202 -23.85 15.28 -10.09
C GLU A 202 -22.51 15.63 -9.45
N LEU A 203 -21.46 14.93 -9.87
CA LEU A 203 -20.07 15.32 -9.61
C LEU A 203 -19.75 16.50 -10.53
N PRO A 204 -19.43 17.71 -10.02
CA PRO A 204 -19.01 18.80 -10.88
C PRO A 204 -17.58 18.53 -11.36
N LEU A 205 -17.46 18.15 -12.64
CA LEU A 205 -16.22 18.25 -13.41
C LEU A 205 -16.15 19.65 -14.02
N GLY A 206 -15.20 20.46 -13.56
CA GLY A 206 -14.82 21.75 -14.15
C GLY A 206 -14.09 22.61 -13.11
N GLN A 207 -12.97 23.29 -13.39
CA GLN A 207 -12.33 23.63 -14.65
C GLN A 207 -10.82 23.83 -14.37
N ILE A 208 -9.96 23.28 -15.22
CA ILE A 208 -8.56 23.68 -15.31
C ILE A 208 -8.57 25.04 -16.02
N GLN A 209 -8.19 26.11 -15.34
CA GLN A 209 -7.85 27.36 -16.00
C GLN A 209 -6.33 27.40 -16.17
N GLU A 210 -5.90 27.14 -17.40
CA GLU A 210 -4.66 27.71 -17.92
C GLU A 210 -4.81 29.23 -17.95
N LYS A 211 -3.86 29.96 -17.37
CA LYS A 211 -3.61 31.35 -17.73
C LYS A 211 -2.11 31.58 -17.80
N ASP A 212 -1.62 31.48 -19.03
CA ASP A 212 -0.43 32.18 -19.48
C ASP A 212 -0.73 33.67 -19.72
N LYS A 213 0.26 34.49 -19.32
CA LYS A 213 0.76 35.74 -19.92
C LYS A 213 0.06 37.12 -19.73
N GLU A 214 0.99 38.07 -19.58
CA GLU A 214 0.98 39.55 -19.73
C GLU A 214 0.35 40.30 -18.53
N ASP A 215 1.05 41.16 -17.79
CA ASP A 215 2.09 42.15 -18.15
C ASP A 215 3.38 42.11 -17.30
#